data_AF-H1W3A2-F1
#
_entry.id   AF-H1W3A2-F1
#
_cell.length_a   1.000
_cell.length_b   1.000
_cell.length_c   1.000
_cell.angle_alpha   90.00
_cell.angle_beta   90.00
_cell.angle_gamma   90.00
#
_symmetry.space_group_name_H-M   'P 1'
#
loop_
_entity.id
_entity.type
_entity.pdbx_description
1 polymer ?
#
loop_
_entity_poly.entity_id
_entity_poly.type
_entity_poly.pdbx_seq_one_letter_code
_entity_poly.pdbx_strand_id
1 'polypeptide(L)'
;DSFRSDLVDLLSVYSAVDKVGVHRVGIADTVGCASPRQVYDLVRTLRGVVSCDIETHFHNDTGCAIANAYCALEAGATHIDTSVIGIGERNGITPLGGLMARMIVAAPEYTKSKYKLHKLKEIEDLVAEAVEINIPFNNYITGFCAFTHKAGIHAKAILNNPSTYEIINPADFGMSRYVHFASRLTGWNAIKSRVEQLGLTMTDAQVKVVTQKIKALADVRPIAIDDADSIIRTFHLNITEGEEKPLLPNLTAEEQAKFEKAERELAGEPEKRALDDAAAEPAAKKVKA
;
A
#
# COMPACT_ATOMS: atom_id res chain seq x y z
N ASP A 1 -17.55 -3.66 -27.54
CA ASP A 1 -16.15 -4.11 -27.49
C ASP A 1 -15.30 -3.39 -28.54
N SER A 2 -14.94 -2.15 -28.24
CA SER A 2 -14.41 -1.19 -29.21
C SER A 2 -13.04 -1.58 -29.77
N PHE A 3 -12.16 -2.16 -28.94
CA PHE A 3 -10.77 -2.48 -29.31
C PHE A 3 -10.62 -3.71 -30.20
N ARG A 4 -11.71 -4.43 -30.48
CA ARG A 4 -11.77 -5.54 -31.42
C ARG A 4 -12.75 -5.30 -32.57
N SER A 5 -13.30 -4.08 -32.67
CA SER A 5 -14.14 -3.66 -33.79
C SER A 5 -13.28 -3.12 -34.93
N ASP A 6 -13.78 -3.19 -36.16
CA ASP A 6 -13.13 -2.50 -37.28
C ASP A 6 -13.07 -0.99 -37.00
N LEU A 7 -11.90 -0.39 -37.18
CA LEU A 7 -11.64 1.00 -36.80
C LEU A 7 -12.42 1.98 -37.69
N VAL A 8 -12.57 1.68 -38.98
CA VAL A 8 -13.28 2.56 -39.92
C VAL A 8 -14.76 2.58 -39.59
N ASP A 9 -15.35 1.41 -39.35
CA ASP A 9 -16.75 1.30 -38.96
C ASP A 9 -17.02 1.98 -37.62
N LEU A 10 -16.17 1.74 -36.62
CA LEU A 10 -16.29 2.32 -35.28
C LEU A 10 -16.29 3.85 -35.32
N LEU A 11 -15.32 4.46 -36.02
CA LEU A 11 -15.22 5.92 -36.11
C LEU A 11 -16.35 6.52 -36.96
N SER A 12 -16.79 5.82 -38.00
CA SER A 12 -17.92 6.25 -38.83
C SER A 12 -19.22 6.30 -38.03
N VAL A 13 -19.47 5.29 -37.18
CA VAL A 13 -20.61 5.25 -36.27
C VAL A 13 -20.56 6.41 -35.28
N TYR A 14 -19.41 6.66 -34.62
CA TYR A 14 -19.30 7.79 -33.70
C TYR A 14 -19.48 9.15 -34.38
N SER A 15 -18.92 9.35 -35.58
CA SER A 15 -19.12 10.58 -36.34
C SER A 15 -20.58 10.81 -36.70
N ALA A 16 -21.30 9.75 -37.10
CA ALA A 16 -22.72 9.83 -37.39
C ALA A 16 -23.54 10.19 -36.14
N VAL A 17 -23.23 9.56 -35.00
CA VAL A 17 -23.91 9.81 -33.72
C VAL A 17 -23.63 11.23 -33.18
N ASP A 18 -22.40 11.73 -33.29
CA ASP A 18 -22.04 13.10 -32.88
C ASP A 18 -22.85 14.15 -33.66
N LYS A 19 -23.06 13.94 -34.97
CA LYS A 19 -23.89 14.82 -35.82
C LYS A 19 -25.36 14.88 -35.40
N VAL A 20 -25.87 13.83 -34.76
CA VAL A 20 -27.24 13.83 -34.22
C VAL A 20 -27.33 14.68 -32.95
N GLY A 21 -26.20 14.89 -32.25
CA GLY A 21 -26.12 15.73 -31.06
C GLY A 21 -26.33 14.95 -29.77
N VAL A 22 -25.34 14.12 -29.40
CA VAL A 22 -25.31 13.43 -28.10
C VAL A 22 -24.44 14.19 -27.10
N HIS A 23 -24.70 13.99 -25.80
CA HIS A 23 -23.82 14.55 -24.76
C HIS A 23 -22.48 13.84 -24.71
N ARG A 24 -22.47 12.52 -24.91
CA ARG A 24 -21.28 11.67 -24.82
C ARG A 24 -21.29 10.52 -25.80
N VAL A 25 -20.09 10.08 -26.16
CA VAL A 25 -19.81 8.76 -26.75
C VAL A 25 -18.94 7.93 -25.81
N GLY A 26 -19.13 6.62 -25.79
CA GLY A 26 -18.46 5.70 -24.86
C GLY A 26 -17.59 4.67 -25.56
N ILE A 27 -16.30 4.59 -25.22
CA ILE A 27 -15.40 3.50 -25.62
C ILE A 27 -15.38 2.43 -24.52
N ALA A 28 -15.46 1.15 -24.89
CA ALA A 28 -15.35 0.05 -23.94
C ALA A 28 -14.35 -1.02 -24.40
N ASP A 29 -13.34 -1.30 -23.58
CA ASP A 29 -12.55 -2.54 -23.63
C ASP A 29 -13.27 -3.61 -22.81
N THR A 30 -14.24 -4.27 -23.45
CA THR A 30 -15.14 -5.20 -22.77
C THR A 30 -14.42 -6.47 -22.33
N VAL A 31 -13.36 -6.86 -23.04
CA VAL A 31 -12.63 -8.12 -22.81
C VAL A 31 -11.36 -7.92 -21.98
N GLY A 32 -10.87 -6.69 -21.85
CA GLY A 32 -9.66 -6.39 -21.07
C GLY A 32 -8.36 -6.67 -21.83
N CYS A 33 -8.36 -6.49 -23.16
CA CYS A 33 -7.23 -6.78 -24.03
C CYS A 33 -6.44 -5.54 -24.49
N ALA A 34 -6.97 -4.33 -24.27
CA ALA A 34 -6.36 -3.11 -24.78
C ALA A 34 -5.10 -2.76 -23.97
N SER A 35 -4.03 -2.41 -24.70
CA SER A 35 -2.81 -1.87 -24.08
C SER A 35 -2.88 -0.33 -23.97
N PRO A 36 -2.19 0.31 -23.01
CA PRO A 36 -2.32 1.75 -22.75
C PRO A 36 -2.03 2.65 -23.95
N ARG A 37 -1.06 2.28 -24.80
CA ARG A 37 -0.74 3.03 -26.02
C ARG A 37 -1.84 2.92 -27.08
N GLN A 38 -2.45 1.74 -27.23
CA GLN A 38 -3.61 1.56 -28.12
C GLN A 38 -4.80 2.38 -27.63
N VAL A 39 -5.01 2.46 -26.31
CA VAL A 39 -6.04 3.32 -25.73
C VAL A 39 -5.77 4.79 -26.05
N TYR A 40 -4.55 5.27 -25.81
CA TYR A 40 -4.18 6.64 -26.14
C TYR A 40 -4.45 6.98 -27.60
N ASP A 41 -3.95 6.16 -28.54
CA ASP A 41 -4.08 6.40 -29.98
C ASP A 41 -5.55 6.39 -30.45
N LEU A 42 -6.37 5.45 -29.94
CA LEU A 42 -7.78 5.37 -30.28
C LEU A 42 -8.57 6.57 -29.73
N VAL A 43 -8.40 6.89 -28.45
CA VAL A 43 -9.10 8.02 -27.82
C VAL A 43 -8.68 9.33 -28.45
N ARG A 44 -7.38 9.51 -28.77
CA ARG A 44 -6.88 10.73 -29.40
C ARG A 44 -7.44 10.92 -30.80
N THR A 45 -7.56 9.82 -31.55
CA THR A 45 -8.23 9.79 -32.86
C THR A 45 -9.71 10.13 -32.71
N LEU A 46 -10.43 9.46 -31.81
CA LEU A 46 -11.85 9.72 -31.57
C LEU A 46 -12.09 11.18 -31.16
N ARG A 47 -11.22 11.75 -30.33
CA ARG A 47 -11.30 13.16 -29.91
C ARG A 47 -11.22 14.13 -31.09
N GLY A 48 -10.56 13.77 -32.19
CA GLY A 48 -10.54 14.54 -33.43
C GLY A 48 -11.74 14.30 -34.36
N VAL A 49 -12.49 13.21 -34.14
CA VAL A 49 -13.66 12.82 -34.95
C VAL A 49 -14.97 13.37 -34.39
N VAL A 50 -15.10 13.45 -33.07
CA VAL A 50 -16.32 13.92 -32.38
C VAL A 50 -16.07 15.24 -31.65
N SER A 51 -17.14 15.97 -31.37
CA SER A 51 -17.13 17.23 -30.61
C SER A 51 -17.69 17.09 -29.19
N CYS A 52 -18.56 16.11 -28.95
CA CYS A 52 -19.12 15.81 -27.62
C CYS A 52 -18.10 15.23 -26.63
N ASP A 53 -18.50 15.00 -25.39
CA ASP A 53 -17.65 14.41 -24.35
C ASP A 53 -17.37 12.92 -24.63
N ILE A 54 -16.24 12.40 -24.13
CA ILE A 54 -15.83 11.00 -24.30
C ILE A 54 -15.77 10.31 -22.94
N GLU A 55 -16.46 9.18 -22.85
CA GLU A 55 -16.48 8.27 -21.71
C GLU A 55 -15.72 6.99 -22.04
N THR A 56 -15.02 6.42 -21.06
CA THR A 56 -14.26 5.19 -21.28
C THR A 56 -14.45 4.18 -20.16
N HIS A 57 -14.55 2.91 -20.57
CA HIS A 57 -14.78 1.75 -19.72
C HIS A 57 -13.71 0.68 -20.00
N PHE A 58 -12.99 0.26 -18.97
CA PHE A 58 -11.86 -0.69 -19.12
C PHE A 58 -11.98 -1.85 -18.14
N HIS A 59 -12.07 -3.07 -18.67
CA HIS A 59 -11.88 -4.28 -17.89
C HIS A 59 -10.40 -4.54 -17.57
N ASN A 60 -10.16 -5.31 -16.50
CA ASN A 60 -8.83 -5.44 -15.89
C ASN A 60 -8.19 -6.84 -16.07
N ASP A 61 -8.67 -7.66 -17.00
CA ASP A 61 -8.22 -9.04 -17.21
C ASP A 61 -6.69 -9.18 -17.35
N THR A 62 -6.03 -8.18 -17.94
CA THR A 62 -4.56 -8.12 -18.14
C THR A 62 -3.86 -7.09 -17.24
N GLY A 63 -4.54 -6.58 -16.21
CA GLY A 63 -3.97 -5.64 -15.24
C GLY A 63 -3.77 -4.20 -15.76
N CYS A 64 -4.34 -3.85 -16.92
CA CYS A 64 -4.11 -2.57 -17.56
C CYS A 64 -5.18 -1.49 -17.29
N ALA A 65 -6.27 -1.78 -16.57
CA ALA A 65 -7.42 -0.87 -16.51
C ALA A 65 -7.09 0.54 -16.00
N ILE A 66 -6.28 0.67 -14.94
CA ILE A 66 -5.85 1.98 -14.40
C ILE A 66 -4.96 2.73 -15.40
N ALA A 67 -4.03 2.02 -16.05
CA ALA A 67 -3.13 2.61 -17.03
C ALA A 67 -3.89 3.08 -18.28
N ASN A 68 -4.85 2.27 -18.74
CA ASN A 68 -5.76 2.59 -19.83
C ASN A 68 -6.61 3.83 -19.50
N ALA A 69 -7.19 3.88 -18.29
CA ALA A 69 -7.93 5.05 -17.81
C ALA A 69 -7.07 6.33 -17.81
N TYR A 70 -5.84 6.24 -17.31
CA TYR A 70 -4.94 7.39 -17.29
C TYR A 70 -4.54 7.86 -18.70
N CYS A 71 -4.17 6.92 -19.59
CA CYS A 71 -3.86 7.25 -20.98
C CYS A 71 -5.07 7.78 -21.76
N ALA A 72 -6.28 7.32 -21.46
CA ALA A 72 -7.51 7.89 -22.02
C ALA A 72 -7.68 9.35 -21.62
N LEU A 73 -7.47 9.69 -20.34
CA LEU A 73 -7.48 11.09 -19.88
C LEU A 73 -6.44 11.94 -20.61
N GLU A 74 -5.21 11.44 -20.73
CA GLU A 74 -4.14 12.13 -21.48
C GLU A 74 -4.51 12.38 -22.96
N ALA A 75 -5.27 11.45 -23.57
CA ALA A 75 -5.72 11.53 -24.95
C ALA A 75 -6.97 12.42 -25.16
N GLY A 76 -7.59 12.91 -24.08
CA GLY A 76 -8.75 13.81 -24.12
C GLY A 76 -10.10 13.16 -23.79
N ALA A 77 -10.11 11.97 -23.17
CA ALA A 77 -11.30 11.47 -22.51
C ALA A 77 -11.71 12.39 -21.34
N THR A 78 -13.01 12.46 -21.08
CA THR A 78 -13.61 13.38 -20.10
C THR A 78 -14.23 12.64 -18.92
N HIS A 79 -14.60 11.37 -19.11
CA HIS A 79 -15.28 10.53 -18.12
C HIS A 79 -14.64 9.15 -18.10
N ILE A 80 -14.40 8.63 -16.89
CA ILE A 80 -13.81 7.31 -16.66
C ILE A 80 -14.78 6.52 -15.78
N ASP A 81 -15.17 5.34 -16.24
CA ASP A 81 -15.92 4.40 -15.43
C ASP A 81 -15.01 3.77 -14.38
N THR A 82 -15.51 3.72 -13.15
CA THR A 82 -14.82 3.08 -12.03
C THR A 82 -15.79 2.23 -11.24
N SER A 83 -15.24 1.31 -10.45
CA SER A 83 -15.99 0.53 -9.47
C SER A 83 -15.24 0.48 -8.14
N VAL A 84 -15.97 0.44 -7.03
CA VAL A 84 -15.37 0.33 -5.69
C VAL A 84 -14.66 -1.01 -5.56
N ILE A 85 -13.38 -1.01 -5.18
CA ILE A 85 -12.47 -2.18 -5.22
C ILE A 85 -12.31 -2.78 -6.63
N GLY A 86 -12.86 -2.13 -7.67
CA GLY A 86 -12.80 -2.59 -9.05
C GLY A 86 -13.76 -3.73 -9.38
N ILE A 87 -14.73 -4.05 -8.52
CA ILE A 87 -15.65 -5.18 -8.77
C ILE A 87 -16.43 -5.02 -10.08
N GLY A 88 -16.65 -6.12 -10.78
CA GLY A 88 -17.34 -6.18 -12.06
C GLY A 88 -17.28 -7.60 -12.64
N GLU A 89 -17.55 -7.78 -13.93
CA GLU A 89 -17.37 -9.10 -14.54
C GLU A 89 -15.91 -9.57 -14.45
N ARG A 90 -15.70 -10.87 -14.20
CA ARG A 90 -14.38 -11.51 -14.08
C ARG A 90 -13.57 -10.89 -12.93
N ASN A 91 -12.40 -10.29 -13.20
CA ASN A 91 -11.65 -9.53 -12.20
C ASN A 91 -11.96 -8.03 -12.22
N GLY A 92 -13.00 -7.64 -12.98
CA GLY A 92 -13.64 -6.34 -12.90
C GLY A 92 -13.02 -5.26 -13.79
N ILE A 93 -13.12 -4.02 -13.33
CA ILE A 93 -12.82 -2.80 -14.10
C ILE A 93 -11.87 -1.88 -13.33
N THR A 94 -11.62 -0.66 -13.82
CA THR A 94 -10.82 0.35 -13.13
C THR A 94 -11.26 0.54 -11.67
N PRO A 95 -10.44 0.20 -10.68
CA PRO A 95 -10.80 0.39 -9.27
C PRO A 95 -10.78 1.87 -8.91
N LEU A 96 -11.82 2.33 -8.22
CA LEU A 96 -11.96 3.72 -7.75
C LEU A 96 -10.74 4.16 -6.94
N GLY A 97 -10.35 3.39 -5.92
CA GLY A 97 -9.18 3.69 -5.09
C GLY A 97 -7.88 3.72 -5.87
N GLY A 98 -7.70 2.80 -6.84
CA GLY A 98 -6.53 2.78 -7.72
C GLY A 98 -6.45 3.98 -8.65
N LEU A 99 -7.58 4.44 -9.21
CA LEU A 99 -7.62 5.66 -10.00
C LEU A 99 -7.33 6.89 -9.14
N MET A 100 -7.88 6.98 -7.92
CA MET A 100 -7.58 8.08 -7.00
C MET A 100 -6.10 8.11 -6.60
N ALA A 101 -5.47 6.95 -6.38
CA ALA A 101 -4.03 6.84 -6.13
C ALA A 101 -3.20 7.35 -7.30
N ARG A 102 -3.61 7.07 -8.54
CA ARG A 102 -2.93 7.60 -9.74
C ARG A 102 -3.12 9.12 -9.88
N MET A 103 -4.34 9.61 -9.63
CA MET A 103 -4.70 11.01 -9.83
C MET A 103 -4.15 11.95 -8.76
N ILE A 104 -4.03 11.52 -7.51
CA ILE A 104 -3.41 12.37 -6.46
C ILE A 104 -1.94 12.65 -6.77
N VAL A 105 -1.23 11.72 -7.40
CA VAL A 105 0.16 11.93 -7.82
C VAL A 105 0.25 12.83 -9.06
N ALA A 106 -0.69 12.71 -10.00
CA ALA A 106 -0.68 13.50 -11.23
C ALA A 106 -1.17 14.95 -11.03
N ALA A 107 -2.20 15.14 -10.20
CA ALA A 107 -2.86 16.40 -9.95
C ALA A 107 -3.34 16.48 -8.47
N PRO A 108 -2.43 16.67 -7.51
CA PRO A 108 -2.73 16.57 -6.07
C PRO A 108 -3.79 17.57 -5.62
N GLU A 109 -3.66 18.85 -6.01
CA GLU A 109 -4.58 19.90 -5.55
C GLU A 109 -6.01 19.71 -6.07
N TYR A 110 -6.16 19.32 -7.34
CA TYR A 110 -7.46 19.00 -7.91
C TYR A 110 -8.08 17.77 -7.24
N THR A 111 -7.30 16.71 -7.06
CA THR A 111 -7.81 15.45 -6.48
C THR A 111 -8.28 15.66 -5.04
N LYS A 112 -7.49 16.36 -4.21
CA LYS A 112 -7.82 16.67 -2.82
C LYS A 112 -9.03 17.63 -2.69
N SER A 113 -9.19 18.57 -3.61
CA SER A 113 -10.32 19.53 -3.56
C SER A 113 -11.63 18.94 -4.08
N LYS A 114 -11.57 18.03 -5.06
CA LYS A 114 -12.76 17.42 -5.66
C LYS A 114 -13.32 16.25 -4.85
N TYR A 115 -12.47 15.42 -4.25
CA TYR A 115 -12.87 14.17 -3.61
C TYR A 115 -12.61 14.15 -2.11
N LYS A 116 -13.51 13.52 -1.35
CA LYS A 116 -13.32 13.25 0.08
C LYS A 116 -12.47 11.99 0.28
N LEU A 117 -11.17 12.09 -0.02
CA LEU A 117 -10.24 10.95 -0.04
C LEU A 117 -10.19 10.16 1.28
N HIS A 118 -10.34 10.84 2.42
CA HIS A 118 -10.41 10.20 3.76
C HIS A 118 -11.61 9.26 3.97
N LYS A 119 -12.61 9.29 3.08
CA LYS A 119 -13.76 8.36 3.11
C LYS A 119 -13.55 7.11 2.25
N LEU A 120 -12.42 6.97 1.56
CA LEU A 120 -12.18 5.84 0.65
C LEU A 120 -12.23 4.49 1.38
N LYS A 121 -11.66 4.39 2.58
CA LYS A 121 -11.71 3.16 3.37
C LYS A 121 -13.14 2.75 3.73
N GLU A 122 -13.94 3.71 4.18
CA GLU A 122 -15.33 3.49 4.61
C GLU A 122 -16.21 2.97 3.46
N ILE A 123 -16.05 3.53 2.24
CA ILE A 123 -16.83 3.08 1.08
C ILE A 123 -16.36 1.71 0.56
N GLU A 124 -15.05 1.42 0.62
CA GLU A 124 -14.54 0.10 0.26
C GLU A 124 -14.97 -0.97 1.26
N ASP A 125 -14.96 -0.68 2.56
CA ASP A 125 -15.47 -1.60 3.58
C ASP A 125 -16.96 -1.89 3.38
N LEU A 126 -17.77 -0.85 3.14
CA LEU A 126 -19.20 -1.01 2.87
C LEU A 126 -19.48 -1.95 1.70
N VAL A 127 -18.75 -1.77 0.59
CA VAL A 127 -18.93 -2.62 -0.60
C VAL A 127 -18.38 -4.02 -0.37
N ALA A 128 -17.22 -4.15 0.28
CA ALA A 128 -16.62 -5.43 0.61
C ALA A 128 -17.54 -6.28 1.49
N GLU A 129 -18.17 -5.67 2.50
CA GLU A 129 -19.18 -6.30 3.36
C GLU A 129 -20.41 -6.72 2.55
N ALA A 130 -20.96 -5.83 1.71
CA ALA A 130 -22.15 -6.10 0.93
C ALA A 130 -22.00 -7.24 -0.10
N VAL A 131 -20.77 -7.46 -0.60
CA VAL A 131 -20.47 -8.53 -1.58
C VAL A 131 -19.67 -9.68 -0.97
N GLU A 132 -19.50 -9.69 0.36
CA GLU A 132 -18.87 -10.75 1.14
C GLU A 132 -17.43 -11.10 0.70
N ILE A 133 -16.62 -10.08 0.42
CA ILE A 133 -15.20 -10.25 0.07
C ILE A 133 -14.30 -9.56 1.09
N ASN A 134 -13.04 -10.00 1.16
CA ASN A 134 -12.00 -9.26 1.87
C ASN A 134 -11.35 -8.23 0.95
N ILE A 135 -10.99 -7.07 1.51
CA ILE A 135 -10.10 -6.13 0.81
C ILE A 135 -8.72 -6.80 0.65
N PRO A 136 -8.17 -6.86 -0.58
CA PRO A 136 -6.84 -7.45 -0.81
C PRO A 136 -5.77 -6.77 0.04
N PHE A 137 -4.82 -7.55 0.58
CA PHE A 137 -3.74 -7.01 1.42
C PHE A 137 -2.87 -5.97 0.70
N ASN A 138 -2.79 -6.06 -0.64
CA ASN A 138 -2.06 -5.16 -1.53
C ASN A 138 -2.99 -4.20 -2.29
N ASN A 139 -4.26 -4.03 -1.86
CA ASN A 139 -5.16 -3.07 -2.47
C ASN A 139 -4.56 -1.66 -2.41
N TYR A 140 -4.83 -0.86 -3.44
CA TYR A 140 -4.33 0.51 -3.51
C TYR A 140 -4.83 1.31 -2.32
N ILE A 141 -3.93 2.05 -1.67
CA ILE A 141 -4.25 2.96 -0.55
C ILE A 141 -4.68 2.22 0.73
N THR A 142 -5.79 1.50 0.70
CA THR A 142 -6.45 0.90 1.87
C THR A 142 -6.01 -0.54 2.17
N GLY A 143 -5.25 -1.15 1.25
CA GLY A 143 -4.65 -2.46 1.47
C GLY A 143 -3.69 -2.42 2.65
N PHE A 144 -3.71 -3.47 3.46
CA PHE A 144 -2.88 -3.60 4.65
C PHE A 144 -1.39 -3.23 4.41
N CYS A 145 -0.83 -3.60 3.26
CA CYS A 145 0.57 -3.35 2.92
C CYS A 145 0.84 -1.99 2.24
N ALA A 146 -0.18 -1.21 1.87
CA ALA A 146 -0.04 -0.03 1.01
C ALA A 146 0.87 1.07 1.58
N PHE A 147 0.82 1.28 2.91
CA PHE A 147 1.66 2.23 3.64
C PHE A 147 2.58 1.54 4.65
N THR A 148 3.05 0.34 4.28
CA THR A 148 3.97 -0.44 5.10
C THR A 148 5.38 -0.40 4.56
N HIS A 149 6.34 -0.26 5.47
CA HIS A 149 7.75 -0.36 5.13
C HIS A 149 8.40 -1.48 5.92
N LYS A 150 9.20 -2.28 5.22
CA LYS A 150 9.99 -3.33 5.84
C LYS A 150 11.09 -2.70 6.69
N ALA A 151 11.25 -3.19 7.92
CA ALA A 151 12.33 -2.75 8.81
C ALA A 151 13.70 -2.90 8.13
N GLY A 152 14.58 -1.92 8.32
CA GLY A 152 15.90 -1.86 7.68
C GLY A 152 16.23 -0.47 7.15
N ILE A 153 17.08 -0.40 6.13
CA ILE A 153 17.55 0.87 5.53
C ILE A 153 16.41 1.77 5.04
N HIS A 154 15.32 1.19 4.51
CA HIS A 154 14.15 1.95 4.06
C HIS A 154 13.41 2.59 5.23
N ALA A 155 13.26 1.88 6.35
CA ALA A 155 12.62 2.43 7.55
C ALA A 155 13.40 3.63 8.11
N LYS A 156 14.75 3.56 8.13
CA LYS A 156 15.60 4.67 8.56
C LYS A 156 15.49 5.88 7.64
N ALA A 157 15.49 5.66 6.33
CA ALA A 157 15.35 6.73 5.34
C ALA A 157 14.02 7.48 5.48
N ILE A 158 12.92 6.77 5.76
CA ILE A 158 11.58 7.37 5.89
C ILE A 158 11.41 8.09 7.22
N LEU A 159 11.99 7.57 8.30
CA LEU A 159 12.02 8.28 9.58
C LEU A 159 12.77 9.61 9.48
N ASN A 160 13.79 9.68 8.61
CA ASN A 160 14.55 10.90 8.36
C ASN A 160 13.83 11.84 7.38
N ASN A 161 13.33 11.31 6.27
CA ASN A 161 12.57 12.04 5.28
C ASN A 161 11.53 11.12 4.60
N PRO A 162 10.24 11.22 4.97
CA PRO A 162 9.20 10.35 4.44
C PRO A 162 9.05 10.37 2.91
N SER A 163 9.28 11.53 2.29
CA SER A 163 9.16 11.70 0.84
C SER A 163 10.18 10.89 0.03
N THR A 164 11.19 10.29 0.68
CA THR A 164 12.21 9.48 0.02
C THR A 164 11.60 8.23 -0.64
N TYR A 165 10.57 7.65 -0.03
CA TYR A 165 9.93 6.42 -0.51
C TYR A 165 8.40 6.47 -0.46
N GLU A 166 7.79 7.55 0.01
CA GLU A 166 6.33 7.72 0.07
C GLU A 166 5.88 8.73 -0.97
N ILE A 167 5.48 8.23 -2.16
CA ILE A 167 4.92 9.07 -3.24
C ILE A 167 3.51 9.57 -2.92
N ILE A 168 2.82 8.90 -1.98
CA ILE A 168 1.49 9.27 -1.50
C ILE A 168 1.58 9.47 0.01
N ASN A 169 1.05 10.59 0.50
CA ASN A 169 0.92 10.86 1.93
C ASN A 169 -0.32 10.13 2.49
N PRO A 170 -0.17 9.18 3.44
CA PRO A 170 -1.32 8.45 4.00
C PRO A 170 -2.34 9.37 4.68
N ALA A 171 -1.91 10.52 5.20
CA ALA A 171 -2.80 11.48 5.88
C ALA A 171 -3.86 12.06 4.93
N ASP A 172 -3.57 12.20 3.63
CA ASP A 172 -4.54 12.68 2.64
C ASP A 172 -5.74 11.73 2.50
N PHE A 173 -5.54 10.45 2.83
CA PHE A 173 -6.57 9.40 2.82
C PHE A 173 -7.06 9.04 4.23
N GLY A 174 -6.79 9.86 5.24
CA GLY A 174 -7.22 9.62 6.62
C GLY A 174 -6.53 8.42 7.28
N MET A 175 -5.37 8.01 6.77
CA MET A 175 -4.60 6.88 7.29
C MET A 175 -3.31 7.31 7.94
N SER A 176 -2.78 6.44 8.79
CA SER A 176 -1.47 6.57 9.41
C SER A 176 -0.45 5.64 8.75
N ARG A 177 0.80 6.10 8.68
CA ARG A 177 1.94 5.27 8.29
C ARG A 177 2.11 4.10 9.27
N TYR A 178 2.45 2.92 8.75
CA TYR A 178 2.79 1.76 9.56
C TYR A 178 4.20 1.25 9.23
N VAL A 179 5.00 0.96 10.26
CA VAL A 179 6.28 0.27 10.10
C VAL A 179 6.05 -1.17 10.51
N HIS A 180 6.21 -2.12 9.59
CA HIS A 180 5.95 -3.51 9.92
C HIS A 180 7.07 -4.05 10.83
N PHE A 181 6.73 -4.21 12.11
CA PHE A 181 7.64 -4.66 13.17
C PHE A 181 7.46 -6.13 13.55
N ALA A 182 6.56 -6.86 12.89
CA ALA A 182 6.37 -8.30 13.10
C ALA A 182 7.11 -9.11 12.01
N SER A 183 8.42 -8.91 11.88
CA SER A 183 9.27 -9.75 11.03
C SER A 183 10.59 -10.10 11.71
N ARG A 184 11.25 -11.18 11.31
CA ARG A 184 12.62 -11.54 11.76
C ARG A 184 13.62 -10.38 11.67
N LEU A 185 13.42 -9.48 10.71
CA LEU A 185 14.28 -8.32 10.44
C LEU A 185 13.92 -7.08 11.28
N THR A 186 13.01 -7.21 12.24
CA THR A 186 12.57 -6.09 13.06
C THR A 186 13.67 -5.67 14.02
N GLY A 187 14.18 -4.46 13.83
CA GLY A 187 15.14 -3.85 14.73
C GLY A 187 14.48 -3.27 15.98
N TRP A 188 15.29 -3.12 17.03
CA TRP A 188 14.91 -2.52 18.31
C TRP A 188 14.15 -1.18 18.18
N ASN A 189 14.52 -0.32 17.22
CA ASN A 189 13.85 0.96 16.96
C ASN A 189 12.36 0.82 16.62
N ALA A 190 11.98 -0.24 15.89
CA ALA A 190 10.60 -0.42 15.48
C ALA A 190 9.72 -0.90 16.65
N ILE A 191 10.27 -1.77 17.50
CA ILE A 191 9.60 -2.19 18.75
C ILE A 191 9.52 -1.02 19.73
N LYS A 192 10.56 -0.18 19.85
CA LYS A 192 10.52 1.04 20.67
C LYS A 192 9.38 1.97 20.25
N SER A 193 9.27 2.24 18.95
CA SER A 193 8.18 3.05 18.41
C SER A 193 6.80 2.44 18.69
N ARG A 194 6.67 1.10 18.63
CA ARG A 194 5.40 0.44 18.96
C ARG A 194 5.06 0.52 20.45
N VAL A 195 6.04 0.32 21.33
CA VAL A 195 5.89 0.49 22.79
C VAL A 195 5.35 1.88 23.12
N GLU A 196 5.91 2.93 22.49
CA GLU A 196 5.45 4.31 22.63
C GLU A 196 4.01 4.50 22.10
N GLN A 197 3.69 3.92 20.93
CA GLN A 197 2.33 3.96 20.37
C GLN A 197 1.29 3.22 21.24
N LEU A 198 1.70 2.16 21.94
CA LEU A 198 0.85 1.40 22.86
C LEU A 198 0.67 2.12 24.22
N GLY A 199 1.35 3.26 24.43
CA GLY A 199 1.29 4.03 25.67
C GLY A 199 2.04 3.38 26.84
N LEU A 200 3.03 2.54 26.55
CA LEU A 200 3.78 1.78 27.55
C LEU A 200 5.14 2.44 27.83
N THR A 201 5.55 2.45 29.11
CA THR A 201 6.86 2.97 29.52
C THR A 201 7.83 1.82 29.73
N MET A 202 8.85 1.72 28.88
CA MET A 202 9.91 0.71 28.99
C MET A 202 11.29 1.34 28.79
N THR A 203 12.29 0.87 29.52
CA THR A 203 13.68 1.27 29.32
C THR A 203 14.25 0.67 28.04
N ASP A 204 15.30 1.29 27.48
CA ASP A 204 15.97 0.77 26.27
C ASP A 204 16.41 -0.70 26.43
N ALA A 205 16.84 -1.10 27.64
CA ALA A 205 17.21 -2.47 27.96
C ALA A 205 16.00 -3.42 27.89
N GLN A 206 14.85 -3.02 28.47
CA GLN A 206 13.61 -3.79 28.41
C GLN A 206 13.10 -3.93 26.97
N VAL A 207 13.19 -2.86 26.17
CA VAL A 207 12.81 -2.89 24.75
C VAL A 207 13.71 -3.84 23.95
N LYS A 208 15.02 -3.92 24.27
CA LYS A 208 15.92 -4.91 23.65
C LYS A 208 15.51 -6.34 23.97
N VAL A 209 15.17 -6.63 25.23
CA VAL A 209 14.73 -7.97 25.64
C VAL A 209 13.45 -8.40 24.94
N VAL A 210 12.42 -7.54 24.91
CA VAL A 210 11.17 -7.88 24.22
C VAL A 210 11.36 -7.99 22.70
N THR A 211 12.28 -7.21 22.12
CA THR A 211 12.67 -7.36 20.70
C THR A 211 13.27 -8.73 20.42
N GLN A 212 14.16 -9.23 21.29
CA GLN A 212 14.74 -10.58 21.15
C GLN A 212 13.66 -11.65 21.23
N LYS A 213 12.70 -11.50 22.16
CA LYS A 213 11.55 -12.42 22.32
C LYS A 213 10.69 -12.48 21.06
N ILE A 214 10.35 -11.33 20.47
CA ILE A 214 9.57 -11.27 19.23
C ILE A 214 10.33 -11.90 18.06
N LYS A 215 11.67 -11.71 17.98
CA LYS A 215 12.49 -12.36 16.95
C LYS A 215 12.55 -13.87 17.09
N ALA A 216 12.82 -14.37 18.31
CA ALA A 216 12.87 -15.79 18.60
C ALA A 216 11.55 -16.47 18.22
N LEU A 217 10.43 -15.81 18.49
CA LEU A 217 9.11 -16.33 18.14
C LEU A 217 8.84 -16.26 16.62
N ALA A 218 9.33 -15.23 15.93
CA ALA A 218 9.20 -15.11 14.47
C ALA A 218 9.94 -16.21 13.72
N ASP A 219 10.95 -16.82 14.35
CA ASP A 219 11.67 -17.98 13.82
C ASP A 219 10.91 -19.30 14.04
N VAL A 220 9.93 -19.35 14.97
CA VAL A 220 9.09 -20.53 15.22
C VAL A 220 7.87 -20.56 14.30
N ARG A 221 7.16 -19.43 14.17
CA ARG A 221 5.98 -19.31 13.31
C ARG A 221 5.83 -17.89 12.76
N PRO A 222 5.09 -17.70 11.66
CA PRO A 222 4.62 -16.37 11.26
C PRO A 222 3.86 -15.71 12.42
N ILE A 223 4.26 -14.49 12.76
CA ILE A 223 3.67 -13.67 13.82
C ILE A 223 2.72 -12.67 13.16
N ALA A 224 1.45 -12.69 13.56
CA ALA A 224 0.51 -11.64 13.22
C ALA A 224 0.79 -10.38 14.05
N ILE A 225 0.29 -9.21 13.63
CA ILE A 225 0.52 -7.97 14.39
C ILE A 225 -0.01 -8.08 15.82
N ASP A 226 -1.20 -8.67 15.98
CA ASP A 226 -1.84 -8.82 17.29
C ASP A 226 -1.04 -9.72 18.24
N ASP A 227 -0.28 -10.69 17.69
CA ASP A 227 0.64 -11.51 18.46
C ASP A 227 1.78 -10.64 19.03
N ALA A 228 2.37 -9.76 18.21
CA ALA A 228 3.47 -8.88 18.63
C ALA A 228 3.03 -7.87 19.71
N ASP A 229 1.85 -7.26 19.55
CA ASP A 229 1.27 -6.37 20.57
C ASP A 229 0.98 -7.11 21.88
N SER A 230 0.45 -8.34 21.79
CA SER A 230 0.18 -9.19 22.95
C SER A 230 1.47 -9.53 23.71
N ILE A 231 2.56 -9.81 22.99
CA ILE A 231 3.88 -10.07 23.58
C ILE A 231 4.42 -8.83 24.28
N ILE A 232 4.31 -7.65 23.64
CA ILE A 232 4.76 -6.39 24.24
C ILE A 232 3.98 -6.08 25.52
N ARG A 233 2.65 -6.19 25.49
CA ARG A 233 1.79 -5.94 26.65
C ARG A 233 2.05 -6.94 27.77
N THR A 234 2.14 -8.23 27.45
CA THR A 234 2.40 -9.28 28.45
C THR A 234 3.80 -9.12 29.06
N PHE A 235 4.82 -8.81 28.25
CA PHE A 235 6.15 -8.52 28.77
C PHE A 235 6.14 -7.29 29.69
N HIS A 236 5.41 -6.22 29.33
CA HIS A 236 5.25 -5.05 30.18
C HIS A 236 4.53 -5.36 31.49
N LEU A 237 3.46 -6.14 31.46
CA LEU A 237 2.75 -6.59 32.67
C LEU A 237 3.65 -7.42 33.58
N ASN A 238 4.44 -8.34 33.01
CA ASN A 238 5.35 -9.18 33.79
C ASN A 238 6.42 -8.36 34.52
N ILE A 239 6.90 -7.26 33.94
CA ILE A 239 7.89 -6.38 34.59
C ILE A 239 7.25 -5.42 35.61
N THR A 240 5.99 -5.02 35.44
CA THR A 240 5.32 -4.05 36.34
C THR A 240 4.60 -4.73 37.50
N GLU A 241 3.99 -5.89 37.28
CA GLU A 241 3.19 -6.62 38.26
C GLU A 241 3.99 -7.76 38.92
N GLY A 242 5.15 -8.13 38.38
CA GLY A 242 5.99 -9.22 38.90
C GLY A 242 5.40 -10.62 38.68
N GLU A 243 4.41 -10.75 37.79
CA GLU A 243 3.79 -12.02 37.43
C GLU A 243 4.50 -12.66 36.23
N GLU A 244 4.74 -13.98 36.24
CA GLU A 244 5.33 -14.70 35.11
C GLU A 244 4.22 -15.28 34.21
N LYS A 245 3.55 -14.41 33.45
CA LYS A 245 2.57 -14.86 32.45
C LYS A 245 3.26 -15.30 31.16
N PRO A 246 2.83 -16.41 30.53
CA PRO A 246 3.36 -16.84 29.25
C PRO A 246 3.06 -15.78 28.18
N LEU A 247 4.08 -15.40 27.39
CA LEU A 247 4.01 -14.31 26.40
C LEU A 247 3.00 -14.56 25.28
N LEU A 248 2.61 -15.82 25.08
CA LEU A 248 1.47 -16.22 24.26
C LEU A 248 0.74 -17.40 24.92
N PRO A 249 -0.60 -17.36 25.01
CA PRO A 249 -1.37 -18.39 25.72
C PRO A 249 -1.56 -19.71 24.95
N ASN A 250 -1.23 -19.78 23.66
CA ASN A 250 -1.65 -20.89 22.77
C ASN A 250 -0.49 -21.59 22.01
N LEU A 251 0.73 -21.60 22.54
CA LEU A 251 1.82 -22.36 21.91
C LEU A 251 1.65 -23.87 22.16
N THR A 252 1.82 -24.67 21.12
CA THR A 252 1.95 -26.12 21.26
C THR A 252 3.26 -26.48 21.96
N ALA A 253 3.34 -27.66 22.59
CA ALA A 253 4.57 -28.11 23.26
C ALA A 253 5.78 -28.16 22.31
N GLU A 254 5.56 -28.44 21.03
CA GLU A 254 6.61 -28.43 20.00
C GLU A 254 7.09 -27.01 19.67
N GLU A 255 6.16 -26.05 19.56
CA GLU A 255 6.49 -24.64 19.34
C GLU A 255 7.19 -24.02 20.55
N GLN A 256 6.80 -24.42 21.77
CA GLN A 256 7.44 -23.96 23.00
C GLN A 256 8.90 -24.43 23.09
N ALA A 257 9.18 -25.70 22.76
CA ALA A 257 10.55 -26.21 22.69
C ALA A 257 11.39 -25.51 21.61
N LYS A 258 10.79 -25.20 20.44
CA LYS A 258 11.44 -24.43 19.37
C LYS A 258 11.74 -22.99 19.80
N PHE A 259 10.82 -22.37 20.53
CA PHE A 259 10.96 -21.01 21.05
C PHE A 259 12.09 -20.91 22.07
N GLU A 260 12.13 -21.81 23.06
CA GLU A 260 13.20 -21.86 24.06
C GLU A 260 14.58 -22.09 23.42
N LYS A 261 14.63 -22.92 22.37
CA LYS A 261 15.86 -23.12 21.60
C LYS A 261 16.28 -21.84 20.87
N ALA A 262 15.35 -21.17 20.18
CA ALA A 262 15.61 -19.93 19.46
C ALA A 262 16.06 -18.79 20.41
N GLU A 263 15.46 -18.66 21.60
CA GLU A 263 15.89 -17.70 22.62
C GLU A 263 17.33 -17.96 23.08
N ARG A 264 17.72 -19.23 23.29
CA ARG A 264 19.09 -19.59 23.69
C ARG A 264 20.11 -19.29 22.58
N GLU A 265 19.76 -19.53 21.33
CA GLU A 265 20.63 -19.23 20.18
C GLU A 265 20.83 -17.71 20.02
N LEU A 266 19.75 -16.92 20.12
CA LEU A 266 19.81 -15.45 20.08
C LEU A 266 20.54 -14.82 21.27
N ALA A 267 20.50 -15.45 22.46
CA ALA A 267 21.25 -15.00 23.63
C ALA A 267 22.75 -15.36 23.55
N GLY A 268 23.10 -16.39 22.77
CA GLY A 268 24.48 -16.87 22.60
C GLY A 268 25.25 -16.20 21.45
N GLU A 269 24.58 -15.52 20.52
CA GLU A 269 25.24 -14.76 19.46
C GLU A 269 25.74 -13.40 19.96
N PRO A 270 27.07 -13.14 20.03
CA PRO A 270 27.55 -11.79 20.23
C PRO A 270 27.10 -10.95 19.03
N GLU A 271 26.46 -9.80 19.31
CA GLU A 271 25.99 -8.86 18.31
C GLU A 271 27.14 -8.56 17.35
N LYS A 272 27.09 -9.09 16.11
CA LYS A 272 28.02 -8.70 15.03
C LYS A 272 27.72 -7.25 14.64
N ARG A 273 28.19 -6.31 15.46
CA ARG A 273 28.31 -4.89 15.19
C ARG A 273 29.76 -4.50 15.42
N ALA A 274 30.62 -4.95 14.52
CA ALA A 274 32.00 -4.45 14.37
C ALA A 274 32.25 -3.96 12.94
N LEU A 275 31.19 -3.54 12.24
CA LEU A 275 31.24 -2.87 10.95
C LEU A 275 30.25 -1.72 11.06
N ASP A 276 30.73 -0.58 11.58
CA ASP A 276 30.20 0.78 11.36
C ASP A 276 30.93 1.86 12.20
N ASP A 277 31.95 1.52 13.00
CA ASP A 277 32.78 2.51 13.74
C ASP A 277 34.02 3.01 12.95
N ALA A 278 34.16 2.68 11.67
CA ALA A 278 35.24 3.17 10.81
C ALA A 278 34.74 4.21 9.80
N ALA A 279 33.98 5.22 10.24
CA ALA A 279 33.67 6.39 9.44
C ALA A 279 33.26 7.59 10.32
N ALA A 280 34.11 7.97 11.26
CA ALA A 280 33.99 9.26 11.95
C ALA A 280 35.36 9.82 12.31
N GLU A 281 36.18 10.10 11.29
CA GLU A 281 37.24 11.10 11.46
C GLU A 281 36.62 12.50 11.35
N PRO A 282 36.85 13.41 12.32
CA PRO A 282 36.35 14.76 12.23
C PRO A 282 37.15 15.54 11.17
N ALA A 283 36.46 16.04 10.16
CA ALA A 283 37.04 16.92 9.14
C ALA A 283 37.62 18.19 9.80
N ALA A 284 38.94 18.22 9.94
CA ALA A 284 39.68 19.39 10.38
C ALA A 284 39.53 20.52 9.34
N LYS A 285 39.05 21.67 9.82
CA LYS A 285 39.07 22.96 9.12
C LYS A 285 40.48 23.24 8.57
N LYS A 286 40.64 23.27 7.25
CA LYS A 286 41.74 23.98 6.61
C LYS A 286 41.26 25.38 6.23
N VAL A 287 41.67 26.35 7.06
CA VAL A 287 41.79 27.75 6.70
C VAL A 287 43.10 27.92 5.91
N LYS A 288 43.04 28.63 4.78
CA LYS A 288 44.08 29.43 4.09
C LYS A 288 43.60 29.65 2.64
N ALA A 289 43.69 30.81 2.01
CA ALA A 289 44.19 32.14 2.35
C ALA A 289 43.44 33.15 1.47
#